data_AF-A0A8J2W6F6-F1
#
_entry.id   AF-A0A8J2W6F6-F1
#
_cell.length_a   1.000
_cell.length_b   1.000
_cell.length_c   1.000
_cell.angle_alpha   90.00
_cell.angle_beta   90.00
_cell.angle_gamma   90.00
#
_symmetry.space_group_name_H-M   'P 1'
#
loop_
_entity.id
_entity.type
_entity.pdbx_description
1 polymer ?
#
loop_
_entity_poly.entity_id
_entity_poly.type
_entity_poly.pdbx_seq_one_letter_code
_entity_poly.pdbx_strand_id
1 'polypeptide(L)'
;MLPFKSYEVIGVGNKSYNGPRNSRYNKYKQLPGIFNGCHIYLHNFNTKYEISKSIILTKAILTKLITDAGGIVLRRVPNPELIPDEEKIVPYHAKKGGKLVECSHYIIFKNMYEPMYNMSHFKALPIGWLIECIEKYELCEPW
;
A
#
# COMPACT_ATOMS: atom_id res chain seq x y z
N MET A 1 -30.48 -8.93 -19.78
CA MET A 1 -29.21 -8.28 -19.40
C MET A 1 -28.48 -9.22 -18.46
N LEU A 2 -27.22 -9.58 -18.74
CA LEU A 2 -26.45 -10.48 -17.87
C LEU A 2 -26.05 -9.77 -16.55
N PRO A 3 -25.85 -10.48 -15.44
CA PRO A 3 -25.47 -9.88 -14.16
C PRO A 3 -24.08 -9.21 -14.21
N PHE A 4 -23.90 -8.07 -13.53
CA PHE A 4 -22.61 -7.35 -13.42
C PHE A 4 -21.44 -8.27 -13.05
N LYS A 5 -21.67 -9.24 -12.14
CA LYS A 5 -20.64 -10.19 -11.68
C LYS A 5 -19.96 -10.95 -12.82
N SER A 6 -20.65 -11.16 -13.95
CA SER A 6 -20.09 -11.83 -15.13
C SER A 6 -19.06 -10.99 -15.90
N TYR A 7 -18.98 -9.69 -15.60
CA TYR A 7 -18.07 -8.74 -16.24
C TYR A 7 -17.12 -8.07 -15.24
N GLU A 8 -17.14 -8.51 -13.97
CA GLU A 8 -16.25 -7.98 -12.95
C GLU A 8 -14.80 -8.40 -13.25
N VAL A 9 -13.88 -7.43 -13.21
CA VAL A 9 -12.45 -7.69 -13.43
C VAL A 9 -11.89 -8.55 -12.29
N ILE A 10 -11.25 -9.65 -12.65
CA ILE A 10 -10.71 -10.64 -11.68
C ILE A 10 -9.20 -10.50 -11.44
N GLY A 11 -8.48 -9.72 -12.25
CA GLY A 11 -7.02 -9.66 -12.17
C GLY A 11 -6.36 -8.65 -13.11
N VAL A 12 -5.03 -8.67 -13.12
CA VAL A 12 -4.18 -7.82 -13.96
C VAL A 12 -3.17 -8.71 -14.68
N GLY A 13 -3.05 -8.52 -15.99
CA GLY A 13 -2.22 -9.39 -16.84
C GLY A 13 -2.68 -10.86 -16.76
N ASN A 14 -1.76 -11.76 -16.45
CA ASN A 14 -2.03 -13.21 -16.38
C ASN A 14 -2.39 -13.70 -14.97
N LYS A 15 -2.46 -12.81 -13.97
CA LYS A 15 -2.68 -13.18 -12.57
C LYS A 15 -4.09 -12.79 -12.14
N SER A 16 -4.80 -13.74 -11.51
CA SER A 16 -6.12 -13.52 -10.95
C SER A 16 -6.02 -13.37 -9.43
N TYR A 17 -6.36 -12.19 -8.93
CA TYR A 17 -6.28 -11.85 -7.50
C TYR A 17 -7.65 -11.54 -6.88
N ASN A 18 -8.67 -11.32 -7.69
CA ASN A 18 -9.98 -10.83 -7.27
C ASN A 18 -9.94 -9.51 -6.48
N GLY A 19 -8.86 -8.73 -6.59
CA GLY A 19 -8.70 -7.45 -5.89
C GLY A 19 -9.87 -6.47 -6.10
N PRO A 20 -10.35 -6.23 -7.33
CA PRO A 20 -11.52 -5.39 -7.57
C PRO A 20 -12.78 -5.87 -6.84
N ARG A 21 -13.02 -7.19 -6.86
CA ARG A 21 -14.13 -7.82 -6.13
C ARG A 21 -13.98 -7.62 -4.62
N ASN A 22 -12.80 -7.93 -4.08
CA ASN A 22 -12.49 -7.81 -2.65
C ASN A 22 -12.71 -6.36 -2.18
N SER A 23 -12.20 -5.39 -2.94
CA SER A 23 -12.38 -3.96 -2.69
C SER A 23 -13.85 -3.55 -2.65
N ARG A 24 -14.64 -3.98 -3.64
CA ARG A 24 -16.07 -3.68 -3.72
C ARG A 24 -16.83 -4.24 -2.52
N TYR A 25 -16.58 -5.50 -2.14
CA TYR A 25 -17.22 -6.10 -0.98
C TYR A 25 -16.77 -5.46 0.34
N ASN A 26 -15.49 -5.09 0.47
CA ASN A 26 -14.99 -4.36 1.63
C ASN A 26 -15.73 -3.04 1.81
N LYS A 27 -15.92 -2.29 0.71
CA LYS A 27 -16.68 -1.04 0.71
C LYS A 27 -18.17 -1.25 1.04
N TYR A 28 -18.82 -2.29 0.52
CA TYR A 28 -20.21 -2.61 0.86
C TYR A 28 -20.42 -2.92 2.34
N LYS A 29 -19.42 -3.54 2.97
CA LYS A 29 -19.39 -3.79 4.41
C LYS A 29 -18.94 -2.57 5.23
N GLN A 30 -18.67 -1.44 4.59
CA GLN A 30 -18.18 -0.21 5.23
C GLN A 30 -16.89 -0.40 6.04
N LEU A 31 -16.03 -1.31 5.60
CA LEU A 31 -14.77 -1.60 6.27
C LEU A 31 -13.67 -0.59 5.87
N PRO A 32 -12.62 -0.43 6.68
CA PRO A 32 -11.51 0.46 6.37
C PRO A 32 -10.79 0.10 5.06
N GLY A 33 -10.15 1.10 4.44
CA GLY A 33 -9.32 0.91 3.26
C GLY A 33 -8.05 0.09 3.54
N ILE A 34 -7.41 -0.44 2.50
CA ILE A 34 -6.25 -1.36 2.63
C ILE A 34 -5.07 -0.78 3.38
N PHE A 35 -4.89 0.55 3.33
CA PHE A 35 -3.79 1.24 4.02
C PHE A 35 -4.27 1.98 5.27
N ASN A 36 -5.45 1.66 5.80
CA ASN A 36 -5.89 2.23 7.06
C ASN A 36 -4.89 1.88 8.19
N GLY A 37 -4.43 2.90 8.90
CA GLY A 37 -3.37 2.80 9.91
C GLY A 37 -1.94 2.81 9.36
N CYS A 38 -1.75 3.00 8.05
CA CYS A 38 -0.43 3.10 7.43
C CYS A 38 -0.03 4.55 7.16
N HIS A 39 1.15 4.93 7.63
CA HIS A 39 1.86 6.17 7.32
C HIS A 39 2.97 5.88 6.31
N ILE A 40 2.91 6.51 5.14
CA ILE A 40 3.73 6.15 3.98
C ILE A 40 4.53 7.35 3.50
N TYR A 41 5.85 7.25 3.52
CA TYR A 41 6.76 8.21 2.91
C TYR A 41 7.22 7.73 1.53
N LEU A 42 7.07 8.58 0.51
CA LEU A 42 7.53 8.29 -0.87
C LEU A 42 8.96 8.82 -1.07
N HIS A 43 9.95 7.94 -0.97
CA HIS A 43 11.36 8.26 -1.13
C HIS A 43 11.78 8.39 -2.61
N ASN A 44 12.38 9.52 -2.97
CA ASN A 44 12.91 9.81 -4.31
C ASN A 44 11.90 9.75 -5.47
N PHE A 45 10.62 10.04 -5.20
CA PHE A 45 9.57 10.19 -6.23
C PHE A 45 9.47 11.62 -6.79
N ASN A 46 10.60 12.30 -6.98
CA ASN A 46 10.61 13.67 -7.53
C ASN A 46 10.49 13.70 -9.06
N THR A 47 10.71 12.56 -9.71
CA THR A 47 10.62 12.39 -11.16
C THR A 47 9.58 11.33 -11.52
N LYS A 48 9.19 11.31 -12.81
CA LYS A 48 8.29 10.28 -13.34
C LYS A 48 8.91 8.89 -13.17
N TYR A 49 8.09 7.93 -12.76
CA TYR A 49 8.44 6.52 -12.73
C TYR A 49 7.67 5.78 -13.82
N GLU A 50 8.38 5.44 -14.89
CA GLU A 50 7.81 4.68 -15.99
C GLU A 50 7.90 3.19 -15.66
N ILE A 51 6.73 2.58 -15.45
CA ILE A 51 6.61 1.12 -15.33
C ILE A 51 6.54 0.52 -16.74
N SER A 52 5.84 1.20 -17.65
CA SER A 52 5.74 0.86 -19.06
C SER A 52 5.54 2.13 -19.89
N LYS A 53 5.57 2.00 -21.22
CA LYS A 53 5.26 3.11 -22.14
C LYS A 53 3.88 3.73 -21.91
N SER A 54 2.94 2.99 -21.33
CA SER A 54 1.56 3.45 -21.05
C SER A 54 1.29 3.73 -19.57
N ILE A 55 2.17 3.30 -18.65
CA ILE A 55 1.98 3.46 -17.20
C ILE A 55 3.12 4.29 -16.64
N ILE A 56 2.82 5.57 -16.41
CA ILE A 56 3.72 6.54 -15.80
C ILE A 56 3.17 6.91 -14.43
N LEU A 57 3.89 6.53 -13.38
CA LEU A 57 3.56 6.91 -12.02
C LEU A 57 4.26 8.21 -11.64
N THR A 58 3.50 9.12 -11.05
CA THR A 58 4.02 10.37 -10.47
C THR A 58 3.76 10.36 -8.97
N LYS A 59 4.48 11.19 -8.22
CA LYS A 59 4.19 11.39 -6.80
C LYS A 59 2.74 11.77 -6.54
N ALA A 60 2.13 12.59 -7.40
CA ALA A 60 0.73 12.98 -7.27
C ALA A 60 -0.22 11.78 -7.41
N ILE A 61 0.01 10.91 -8.42
CA ILE A 61 -0.78 9.68 -8.60
C ILE A 61 -0.60 8.75 -7.40
N LEU A 62 0.63 8.53 -6.95
CA LEU A 62 0.92 7.67 -5.80
C LEU A 62 0.30 8.19 -4.52
N THR A 63 0.44 9.49 -4.26
CA THR A 63 -0.21 10.14 -3.12
C THR A 63 -1.71 9.90 -3.16
N LYS A 64 -2.34 10.10 -4.32
CA LYS A 64 -3.78 9.89 -4.48
C LYS A 64 -4.18 8.43 -4.25
N LEU A 65 -3.43 7.47 -4.79
CA LEU A 65 -3.69 6.05 -4.58
C LEU A 65 -3.61 5.67 -3.10
N ILE A 66 -2.59 6.16 -2.38
CA ILE A 66 -2.42 5.91 -0.95
C ILE A 66 -3.58 6.51 -0.15
N THR A 67 -3.94 7.77 -0.41
CA THR A 67 -5.01 8.46 0.32
C THR A 67 -6.38 7.86 0.03
N ASP A 68 -6.69 7.53 -1.22
CA ASP A 68 -7.95 6.91 -1.62
C ASP A 68 -8.09 5.49 -1.00
N ALA A 69 -6.96 4.82 -0.74
CA ALA A 69 -6.89 3.54 -0.05
C ALA A 69 -6.84 3.65 1.49
N GLY A 70 -6.97 4.86 2.05
CA GLY A 70 -7.08 5.10 3.49
C GLY A 70 -5.76 5.28 4.25
N GLY A 71 -4.63 5.40 3.54
CA GLY A 71 -3.32 5.68 4.14
C GLY A 71 -3.01 7.16 4.23
N ILE A 72 -1.98 7.48 5.03
CA ILE A 72 -1.49 8.86 5.22
C ILE A 72 -0.14 9.01 4.54
N VAL A 73 0.01 10.06 3.72
CA VAL A 73 1.27 10.32 3.01
C VAL A 73 2.12 11.31 3.80
N LEU A 74 3.30 10.86 4.21
CA LEU A 74 4.25 11.65 4.98
C LEU A 74 5.01 12.63 4.08
N ARG A 75 5.21 13.86 4.57
CA ARG A 75 5.97 14.90 3.87
C ARG A 75 7.49 14.77 4.09
N ARG A 76 7.89 14.16 5.21
CA ARG A 76 9.28 13.97 5.63
C ARG A 76 9.51 12.49 5.93
N VAL A 77 10.77 12.07 5.85
CA VAL A 77 11.18 10.73 6.29
C VAL A 77 10.84 10.61 7.78
N PRO A 78 10.07 9.59 8.21
CA PRO A 78 9.80 9.39 9.63
C PRO A 78 11.09 8.95 10.34
N ASN A 79 11.30 9.42 11.56
CA ASN A 79 12.33 8.86 12.45
C ASN A 79 11.70 7.70 13.22
N PRO A 80 12.14 6.43 13.01
CA PRO A 80 11.54 5.27 13.65
C PRO A 80 11.52 5.32 15.19
N GLU A 81 12.50 6.00 15.80
CA GLU A 81 12.62 6.14 17.26
C GLU A 81 11.63 7.15 17.85
N LEU A 82 11.14 8.09 17.05
CA LEU A 82 10.29 9.20 17.48
C LEU A 82 8.85 9.08 16.96
N ILE A 83 8.45 7.91 16.47
CA ILE A 83 7.07 7.68 16.06
C ILE A 83 6.17 7.77 17.30
N PRO A 84 5.14 8.64 17.32
CA PRO A 84 4.19 8.75 18.42
C PRO A 84 3.44 7.44 18.65
N ASP A 85 3.15 7.11 19.92
CA ASP A 85 2.46 5.87 20.26
C ASP A 85 1.04 5.80 19.68
N GLU A 86 0.38 6.95 19.52
CA GLU A 86 -0.92 7.08 18.84
C GLU A 86 -0.88 6.73 17.35
N GLU A 87 0.30 6.79 16.71
CA GLU A 87 0.50 6.39 15.32
C GLU A 87 0.96 4.93 15.18
N LYS A 88 1.32 4.25 16.28
CA LYS A 88 1.70 2.81 16.32
C LYS A 88 0.48 1.91 16.39
N ILE A 89 -0.48 2.15 15.50
CA ILE A 89 -1.70 1.35 15.41
C ILE A 89 -1.52 0.16 14.48
N VAL A 90 -2.23 -0.93 14.78
CA VAL A 90 -2.28 -2.13 13.95
C VAL A 90 -3.06 -1.83 12.67
N PRO A 91 -2.47 -1.98 11.47
CA PRO A 91 -3.23 -1.79 10.23
C PRO A 91 -4.37 -2.79 10.13
N TYR A 92 -5.57 -2.33 9.76
CA TYR A 92 -6.78 -3.16 9.75
C TYR A 92 -6.63 -4.42 8.87
N HIS A 93 -5.92 -4.29 7.74
CA HIS A 93 -5.70 -5.38 6.79
C HIS A 93 -4.42 -6.18 7.05
N ALA A 94 -3.70 -5.92 8.14
CA ALA A 94 -2.52 -6.70 8.48
C ALA A 94 -2.89 -8.15 8.81
N LYS A 95 -2.09 -9.09 8.30
CA LYS A 95 -2.27 -10.51 8.61
C LYS A 95 -2.02 -10.74 10.10
N LYS A 96 -2.95 -11.42 10.77
CA LYS A 96 -2.77 -11.82 12.18
C LYS A 96 -1.52 -12.68 12.33
N GLY A 97 -0.59 -12.25 13.18
CA GLY A 97 0.72 -12.91 13.37
C GLY A 97 1.70 -12.74 12.19
N GLY A 98 1.39 -11.87 11.23
CA GLY A 98 2.28 -11.53 10.12
C GLY A 98 3.37 -10.52 10.51
N LYS A 99 4.33 -10.30 9.61
CA LYS A 99 5.44 -9.37 9.75
C LYS A 99 4.97 -7.91 9.85
N LEU A 100 3.75 -7.60 9.38
CA LEU A 100 3.22 -6.24 9.33
C LEU A 100 2.23 -5.90 10.46
N VAL A 101 1.96 -6.83 11.39
CA VAL A 101 0.94 -6.62 12.43
C VAL A 101 1.25 -5.42 13.34
N GLU A 102 2.54 -5.14 13.58
CA GLU A 102 2.98 -3.96 14.35
C GLU A 102 3.43 -2.80 13.45
N CYS A 103 3.44 -2.99 12.12
CA CYS A 103 4.03 -2.05 11.17
C CYS A 103 3.03 -0.99 10.73
N SER A 104 3.15 0.22 11.30
CA SER A 104 2.35 1.37 10.87
C SER A 104 3.09 2.30 9.92
N HIS A 105 4.43 2.26 9.85
CA HIS A 105 5.22 3.20 9.06
C HIS A 105 6.02 2.56 7.94
N TYR A 106 5.95 3.18 6.76
CA TYR A 106 6.53 2.65 5.54
C TYR A 106 7.34 3.73 4.80
N ILE A 107 8.55 3.38 4.40
CA ILE A 107 9.26 4.08 3.32
C ILE A 107 9.06 3.30 2.03
N ILE A 108 8.49 3.95 1.02
CA ILE A 108 8.35 3.37 -0.31
C ILE A 108 9.41 3.98 -1.22
N PHE A 109 10.22 3.13 -1.84
CA PHE A 109 11.33 3.55 -2.70
C PHE A 109 11.22 2.97 -4.11
N LYS A 110 11.79 3.65 -5.10
CA LYS A 110 11.78 3.22 -6.51
C LYS A 110 12.91 2.24 -6.86
N ASN A 111 14.14 2.55 -6.44
CA ASN A 111 15.35 1.84 -6.85
C ASN A 111 15.96 1.11 -5.65
N MET A 112 17.07 1.60 -5.11
CA MET A 112 17.73 1.08 -3.94
C MET A 112 17.48 2.01 -2.76
N TYR A 113 17.24 1.42 -1.60
CA TYR A 113 17.18 2.11 -0.32
C TYR A 113 17.77 1.17 0.72
N GLU A 114 18.78 1.66 1.44
CA GLU A 114 19.39 0.91 2.53
C GLU A 114 18.74 1.36 3.83
N PRO A 115 17.90 0.53 4.47
CA PRO A 115 17.29 0.90 5.74
C PRO A 115 18.36 0.91 6.84
N MET A 116 18.48 2.04 7.52
CA MET A 116 19.36 2.16 8.69
C MET A 116 18.78 1.50 9.94
N TYR A 117 17.48 1.21 9.95
CA TYR A 117 16.74 0.71 11.11
C TYR A 117 15.96 -0.57 10.76
N ASN A 118 15.95 -1.51 11.70
CA ASN A 118 15.13 -2.72 11.64
C ASN A 118 14.23 -2.80 12.88
N MET A 119 13.16 -2.00 12.89
CA MET A 119 12.14 -2.01 13.95
C MET A 119 10.88 -2.74 13.47
N SER A 120 10.09 -3.32 14.38
CA SER A 120 8.87 -4.03 13.99
C SER A 120 7.81 -3.10 13.42
N HIS A 121 7.75 -1.86 13.91
CA HIS A 121 6.76 -0.86 13.50
C HIS A 121 7.10 -0.06 12.24
N PHE A 122 8.24 -0.36 11.62
CA PHE A 122 8.80 0.42 10.51
C PHE A 122 9.42 -0.48 9.44
N LYS A 123 9.07 -0.26 8.17
CA LYS A 123 9.67 -0.97 7.03
C LYS A 123 10.01 -0.03 5.88
N ALA A 124 11.07 -0.36 5.16
CA ALA A 124 11.34 0.20 3.85
C ALA A 124 11.07 -0.86 2.78
N LEU A 125 10.16 -0.59 1.85
CA LEU A 125 9.70 -1.52 0.82
C LEU A 125 9.73 -0.86 -0.55
N PRO A 126 10.00 -1.60 -1.64
CA PRO A 126 10.00 -0.99 -2.96
C PRO A 126 8.57 -0.74 -3.43
N ILE A 127 8.44 0.14 -4.41
CA ILE A 127 7.15 0.52 -5.01
C ILE A 127 6.35 -0.66 -5.56
N GLY A 128 7.02 -1.73 -5.99
CA GLY A 128 6.35 -2.97 -6.41
C GLY A 128 5.43 -3.53 -5.32
N TRP A 129 5.82 -3.45 -4.04
CA TRP A 129 4.98 -3.89 -2.92
C TRP A 129 3.69 -3.07 -2.81
N LEU A 130 3.80 -1.74 -2.93
CA LEU A 130 2.64 -0.84 -2.86
C LEU A 130 1.64 -1.15 -3.98
N ILE A 131 2.14 -1.33 -5.20
CA ILE A 131 1.31 -1.66 -6.37
C ILE A 131 0.66 -3.03 -6.19
N GLU A 132 1.41 -4.03 -5.74
CA GLU A 132 0.89 -5.37 -5.49
C GLU A 132 -0.22 -5.38 -4.43
N CYS A 133 -0.07 -4.59 -3.36
CA CYS A 133 -1.12 -4.43 -2.34
C CYS A 133 -2.43 -3.89 -2.94
N ILE A 134 -2.33 -2.91 -3.84
CA ILE A 134 -3.49 -2.32 -4.53
C ILE A 134 -4.12 -3.33 -5.50
N GLU A 135 -3.32 -4.05 -6.29
CA GLU A 135 -3.81 -5.04 -7.26
C GLU A 135 -4.55 -6.20 -6.58
N LYS A 136 -4.05 -6.66 -5.43
CA LYS A 136 -4.64 -7.74 -4.65
C LYS A 136 -5.75 -7.29 -3.72
N TYR A 137 -5.80 -6.00 -3.40
CA TYR A 137 -6.57 -5.46 -2.29
C TYR A 137 -6.24 -6.18 -0.97
N GLU A 138 -4.95 -6.25 -0.65
CA GLU A 138 -4.39 -6.93 0.50
C GLU A 138 -3.18 -6.15 1.01
N LEU A 139 -2.97 -6.07 2.33
CA LEU A 139 -1.70 -5.60 2.88
C LEU A 139 -0.67 -6.74 2.80
N CYS A 140 -0.01 -6.86 1.64
CA CYS A 140 0.88 -7.96 1.32
C CYS A 140 2.01 -8.10 2.34
N GLU A 141 2.31 -9.33 2.78
CA GLU A 141 3.50 -9.59 3.58
C GLU A 141 4.77 -9.32 2.75
N PRO A 142 5.78 -8.64 3.31
CA PRO A 142 7.03 -8.36 2.61
C PRO A 142 7.85 -9.65 2.45
N TRP A 143 8.54 -9.76 1.31
CA TRP A 143 9.42 -10.90 1.00
C TRP A 143 10.62 -10.96 1.95
#